data_AF-A0A7M3NL13-F1
#
_entry.id   AF-A0A7M3NL13-F1
#
_cell.length_a   1.000
_cell.length_b   1.000
_cell.length_c   1.000
_cell.angle_alpha   90.00
_cell.angle_beta   90.00
_cell.angle_gamma   90.00
#
_symmetry.space_group_name_H-M   'P 1'
#
loop_
_entity.id
_entity.type
_entity.pdbx_description
1 polymer ?
#
loop_
_entity_poly.entity_id
_entity_poly.type
_entity_poly.pdbx_seq_one_letter_code
_entity_poly.pdbx_strand_id
1 'polypeptide(L)'
;MARMMNAGDHAVRAGEIAETLFTTPGALAPEPVHVLAYPDGAGRLARREALRPVYEAIVARIGAPTLLGGSVSGPSVRWCTRERILLLSGDHTHAELSVHDADMFVAEEWKTFDRTNPGRKGEPHAFDALPYTWQLDRKGPGNATAWTFNGTFIAGSWDHAVTGLELMLAAWVEQYPVQAPGDWIGFNLWTARDWRRDMIVSYTPADHGRELAVGIHDRGSEQTAERQAQMRERGWHTLTDHQWWRTAVPETDPDGPRMIAELTIAECRVPSAECRARKATCPDELRAHDISAGDNGDLWLTGLGLPTHPSRGEHF
;
A
#
# COMPACT_ATOMS: atom_id res chain seq x y z
N MET A 1 -33.53 -8.59 -23.68
CA MET A 1 -32.86 -9.51 -22.73
C MET A 1 -31.39 -9.17 -22.72
N ALA A 2 -30.92 -8.41 -21.72
CA ALA A 2 -29.49 -8.16 -21.53
C ALA A 2 -28.84 -9.48 -21.08
N ARG A 3 -27.91 -9.98 -21.87
CA ARG A 3 -27.10 -11.16 -21.54
C ARG A 3 -26.24 -10.74 -20.34
N MET A 4 -26.48 -11.31 -19.16
CA MET A 4 -25.53 -11.19 -18.04
C MET A 4 -24.20 -11.76 -18.53
N MET A 5 -23.22 -10.90 -18.77
CA MET A 5 -21.87 -11.31 -19.11
C MET A 5 -21.29 -12.03 -17.90
N ASN A 6 -20.74 -13.21 -18.11
CA ASN A 6 -20.07 -13.94 -17.03
C ASN A 6 -18.70 -13.29 -16.77
N ALA A 7 -18.10 -13.50 -15.59
CA ALA A 7 -16.81 -12.93 -15.20
C ALA A 7 -15.68 -13.23 -16.23
N GLY A 8 -15.74 -14.39 -16.91
CA GLY A 8 -14.82 -14.74 -17.99
C GLY A 8 -14.94 -13.85 -19.24
N ASP A 9 -16.16 -13.41 -19.59
CA ASP A 9 -16.38 -12.51 -20.74
C ASP A 9 -15.82 -11.10 -20.45
N HIS A 10 -15.93 -10.65 -19.19
CA HIS A 10 -15.35 -9.38 -18.75
C HIS A 10 -13.82 -9.40 -18.83
N ALA A 11 -13.18 -10.47 -18.35
CA ALA A 11 -11.73 -10.61 -18.36
C ALA A 11 -11.15 -10.60 -19.79
N VAL A 12 -11.71 -11.42 -20.70
CA VAL A 12 -11.26 -11.48 -22.10
C VAL A 12 -11.38 -10.11 -22.76
N ARG A 13 -12.54 -9.46 -22.61
CA ARG A 13 -12.78 -8.13 -23.18
C ARG A 13 -11.82 -7.08 -22.62
N ALA A 14 -11.51 -7.12 -21.32
CA ALA A 14 -10.55 -6.20 -20.72
C ALA A 14 -9.14 -6.34 -21.32
N GLY A 15 -8.70 -7.58 -21.56
CA GLY A 15 -7.44 -7.86 -22.25
C GLY A 15 -7.41 -7.31 -23.68
N GLU A 16 -8.49 -7.48 -24.44
CA GLU A 16 -8.62 -6.95 -25.81
C GLU A 16 -8.62 -5.42 -25.84
N ILE A 17 -9.31 -4.78 -24.88
CA ILE A 17 -9.32 -3.32 -24.71
C ILE A 17 -7.91 -2.84 -24.38
N ALA A 18 -7.23 -3.47 -23.43
CA ALA A 18 -5.86 -3.11 -23.05
C ALA A 18 -4.90 -3.22 -24.23
N GLU A 19 -4.94 -4.31 -24.99
CA GLU A 19 -4.14 -4.51 -26.20
C GLU A 19 -4.40 -3.41 -27.25
N THR A 20 -5.66 -3.09 -27.49
CA THR A 20 -6.06 -2.03 -28.43
C THR A 20 -5.53 -0.67 -27.99
N LEU A 21 -5.73 -0.30 -26.72
CA LEU A 21 -5.28 0.97 -26.14
C LEU A 21 -3.75 1.08 -26.10
N PHE A 22 -3.05 -0.02 -25.81
CA PHE A 22 -1.60 -0.03 -25.66
C PHE A 22 -0.87 0.03 -27.02
N THR A 23 -1.40 -0.65 -28.04
CA THR A 23 -0.72 -0.79 -29.34
C THR A 23 -1.07 0.29 -30.35
N THR A 24 -2.25 0.93 -30.24
CA THR A 24 -2.70 1.94 -31.22
C THR A 24 -1.93 3.25 -31.05
N PRO A 25 -1.09 3.68 -32.01
CA PRO A 25 -0.34 4.94 -31.90
C PRO A 25 -1.27 6.16 -31.95
N GLY A 26 -1.03 7.17 -31.12
CA GLY A 26 -1.75 8.44 -31.15
C GLY A 26 -3.20 8.42 -30.63
N ALA A 27 -3.73 7.26 -30.23
CA ALA A 27 -5.02 7.16 -29.57
C ALA A 27 -4.87 7.49 -28.08
N LEU A 28 -4.88 8.79 -27.75
CA LEU A 28 -5.34 9.20 -26.42
C LEU A 28 -6.85 8.97 -26.41
N ALA A 29 -7.32 7.90 -25.77
CA ALA A 29 -8.74 7.72 -25.56
C ALA A 29 -9.23 8.91 -24.70
N PRO A 30 -10.18 9.73 -25.17
CA PRO A 30 -10.60 10.92 -24.44
C PRO A 30 -11.34 10.61 -23.13
N GLU A 31 -11.86 9.38 -22.99
CA GLU A 31 -12.59 8.92 -21.81
C GLU A 31 -12.07 7.55 -21.33
N PRO A 32 -12.01 7.32 -20.01
CA PRO A 32 -11.72 6.00 -19.45
C PRO A 32 -12.72 4.93 -19.91
N VAL A 33 -12.23 3.70 -20.11
CA VAL A 33 -13.04 2.56 -20.53
C VAL A 33 -13.27 1.63 -19.34
N HIS A 34 -14.51 1.53 -18.87
CA HIS A 34 -14.86 0.60 -17.79
C HIS A 34 -14.63 -0.85 -18.22
N VAL A 35 -13.86 -1.60 -17.43
CA VAL A 35 -13.55 -3.01 -17.69
C VAL A 35 -14.22 -3.95 -16.69
N LEU A 36 -14.57 -3.44 -15.51
CA LEU A 36 -15.21 -4.21 -14.44
C LEU A 36 -16.15 -3.32 -13.64
N ALA A 37 -17.33 -3.83 -13.31
CA ALA A 37 -18.23 -3.21 -12.33
C ALA A 37 -18.35 -4.15 -11.13
N TYR A 38 -18.26 -3.60 -9.92
CA TYR A 38 -18.42 -4.35 -8.69
C TYR A 38 -19.90 -4.38 -8.27
N PRO A 39 -20.36 -5.46 -7.61
CA PRO A 39 -21.67 -5.46 -6.98
C PRO A 39 -21.80 -4.35 -5.93
N ASP A 40 -22.99 -3.78 -5.79
CA ASP A 40 -23.28 -2.80 -4.75
C ASP A 40 -22.96 -3.37 -3.36
N GLY A 41 -22.17 -2.61 -2.57
CA GLY A 41 -21.74 -3.03 -1.25
C GLY A 41 -20.68 -4.14 -1.23
N ALA A 42 -20.05 -4.46 -2.37
CA ALA A 42 -18.92 -5.40 -2.40
C ALA A 42 -17.79 -4.94 -1.47
N GLY A 43 -17.45 -5.79 -0.49
CA GLY A 43 -16.29 -5.59 0.37
C GLY A 43 -14.96 -5.84 -0.36
N ARG A 44 -13.84 -5.51 0.31
CA ARG A 44 -12.48 -5.60 -0.24
C ARG A 44 -12.19 -6.95 -0.91
N LEU A 45 -12.49 -8.05 -0.22
CA LEU A 45 -12.26 -9.41 -0.72
C LEU A 45 -13.06 -9.70 -2.01
N ALA A 46 -14.32 -9.29 -2.07
CA ALA A 46 -15.15 -9.52 -3.24
C ALA A 46 -14.66 -8.72 -4.45
N ARG A 47 -14.26 -7.45 -4.25
CA ARG A 47 -13.68 -6.62 -5.30
C ARG A 47 -12.34 -7.17 -5.79
N ARG A 48 -11.50 -7.63 -4.87
CA ARG A 48 -10.23 -8.29 -5.16
C ARG A 48 -10.40 -9.50 -6.06
N GLU A 49 -11.25 -10.44 -5.66
CA GLU A 49 -11.47 -11.67 -6.43
C GLU A 49 -12.17 -11.40 -7.77
N ALA A 50 -12.99 -10.36 -7.87
CA ALA A 50 -13.55 -9.91 -9.15
C ALA A 50 -12.50 -9.28 -10.07
N LEU A 51 -11.53 -8.53 -9.52
CA LEU A 51 -10.46 -7.87 -10.28
C LEU A 51 -9.41 -8.86 -10.78
N ARG A 52 -9.14 -9.93 -10.04
CA ARG A 52 -8.10 -10.93 -10.36
C ARG A 52 -8.14 -11.44 -11.82
N PRO A 53 -9.24 -12.01 -12.32
CA PRO A 53 -9.27 -12.51 -13.70
C PRO A 53 -9.12 -11.39 -14.75
N VAL A 54 -9.59 -10.17 -14.44
CA VAL A 54 -9.42 -8.99 -15.32
C VAL A 54 -7.96 -8.60 -15.43
N TYR A 55 -7.27 -8.49 -14.29
CA TYR A 55 -5.85 -8.18 -14.24
C TYR A 55 -5.01 -9.24 -14.96
N GLU A 56 -5.27 -10.53 -14.69
CA GLU A 56 -4.57 -11.64 -15.34
C GLU A 56 -4.76 -11.64 -16.86
N ALA A 57 -5.96 -11.36 -17.35
CA ALA A 57 -6.23 -11.27 -18.78
C ALA A 57 -5.52 -10.09 -19.46
N ILE A 58 -5.41 -8.94 -18.78
CA ILE A 58 -4.63 -7.80 -19.28
C ILE A 58 -3.15 -8.18 -19.35
N VAL A 59 -2.58 -8.70 -18.26
CA VAL A 59 -1.16 -9.11 -18.22
C VAL A 59 -0.85 -10.18 -19.27
N ALA A 60 -1.74 -11.15 -19.49
CA ALA A 60 -1.57 -12.17 -20.50
C ALA A 60 -1.53 -11.61 -21.94
N ARG A 61 -2.14 -10.44 -22.18
CA ARG A 61 -2.21 -9.81 -23.51
C ARG A 61 -1.06 -8.86 -23.77
N ILE A 62 -0.75 -7.98 -22.82
CA ILE A 62 0.22 -6.89 -23.02
C ILE A 62 1.51 -7.04 -22.19
N GLY A 63 1.64 -8.13 -21.44
CA GLY A 63 2.79 -8.39 -20.58
C GLY A 63 2.65 -7.78 -19.18
N ALA A 64 3.69 -7.99 -18.36
CA ALA A 64 3.74 -7.47 -17.00
C ALA A 64 3.76 -5.92 -16.99
N PRO A 65 3.10 -5.29 -15.99
CA PRO A 65 3.13 -3.84 -15.83
C PRO A 65 4.52 -3.33 -15.47
N THR A 66 4.77 -2.06 -15.78
CA THR A 66 5.99 -1.35 -15.36
C THR A 66 5.91 -0.99 -13.89
N LEU A 67 4.75 -0.54 -13.41
CA LEU A 67 4.52 -0.15 -12.01
C LEU A 67 3.27 -0.82 -11.46
N LEU A 68 3.42 -1.50 -10.33
CA LEU A 68 2.32 -1.96 -9.48
C LEU A 68 1.96 -0.84 -8.50
N GLY A 69 0.73 -0.79 -8.02
CA GLY A 69 0.35 0.24 -7.07
C GLY A 69 -1.14 0.34 -6.80
N GLY A 70 -1.46 1.30 -5.94
CA GLY A 70 -2.77 1.35 -5.32
C GLY A 70 -3.10 2.64 -4.62
N SER A 71 -4.33 3.13 -4.80
CA SER A 71 -4.91 4.21 -4.01
C SER A 71 -5.79 3.65 -2.90
N VAL A 72 -6.36 4.53 -2.08
CA VAL A 72 -7.36 4.15 -1.08
C VAL A 72 -8.59 3.50 -1.73
N SER A 73 -8.93 3.94 -2.94
CA SER A 73 -10.17 3.56 -3.62
C SER A 73 -10.02 2.34 -4.53
N GLY A 74 -8.83 2.06 -5.04
CA GLY A 74 -8.66 1.01 -6.03
C GLY A 74 -7.24 0.87 -6.59
N PRO A 75 -7.06 -0.01 -7.60
CA PRO A 75 -5.75 -0.23 -8.21
C PRO A 75 -5.21 1.05 -8.87
N SER A 76 -3.89 1.14 -8.97
CA SER A 76 -3.19 2.14 -9.80
C SER A 76 -2.00 1.46 -10.49
N VAL A 77 -2.30 0.57 -11.46
CA VAL A 77 -1.30 -0.22 -12.19
C VAL A 77 -0.97 0.43 -13.53
N ARG A 78 0.31 0.48 -13.89
CA ARG A 78 0.78 1.22 -15.07
C ARG A 78 1.64 0.38 -16.00
N TRP A 79 1.33 0.45 -17.28
CA TRP A 79 2.22 0.03 -18.37
C TRP A 79 2.77 1.28 -19.05
N CYS A 80 4.08 1.50 -18.88
CA CYS A 80 4.71 2.76 -19.24
C CYS A 80 5.59 2.60 -20.48
N THR A 81 5.37 3.46 -21.47
CA THR A 81 6.31 3.74 -22.56
C THR A 81 6.91 5.12 -22.34
N ARG A 82 7.84 5.55 -23.21
CA ARG A 82 8.40 6.91 -23.11
C ARG A 82 7.35 8.02 -23.27
N GLU A 83 6.33 7.77 -24.08
CA GLU A 83 5.36 8.81 -24.48
C GLU A 83 4.02 8.63 -23.78
N ARG A 84 3.70 7.43 -23.30
CA ARG A 84 2.35 7.06 -22.88
C ARG A 84 2.32 6.14 -21.67
N ILE A 85 1.28 6.30 -20.88
CA ILE A 85 0.92 5.45 -19.75
C ILE A 85 -0.46 4.86 -20.00
N LEU A 86 -0.55 3.53 -20.07
CA LEU A 86 -1.82 2.83 -19.89
C LEU A 86 -2.00 2.59 -18.38
N LEU A 87 -3.09 3.13 -17.83
CA LEU A 87 -3.43 3.06 -16.42
C LEU A 87 -4.65 2.15 -16.23
N LEU A 88 -4.50 1.12 -15.39
CA LEU A 88 -5.63 0.44 -14.75
C LEU A 88 -5.89 1.11 -13.41
N SER A 89 -7.01 1.83 -13.33
CA SER A 89 -7.50 2.55 -12.16
C SER A 89 -8.88 2.05 -11.75
N GLY A 90 -9.37 2.53 -10.60
CA GLY A 90 -10.73 2.25 -10.19
C GLY A 90 -11.07 2.81 -8.81
N ASP A 91 -12.32 2.57 -8.43
CA ASP A 91 -12.87 2.86 -7.12
C ASP A 91 -13.63 1.64 -6.57
N HIS A 92 -14.41 1.83 -5.50
CA HIS A 92 -15.18 0.75 -4.88
C HIS A 92 -16.35 0.24 -5.75
N THR A 93 -16.65 0.91 -6.88
CA THR A 93 -17.78 0.62 -7.76
C THR A 93 -17.36 0.04 -9.10
N HIS A 94 -16.18 0.39 -9.63
CA HIS A 94 -15.69 -0.13 -10.90
C HIS A 94 -14.16 -0.05 -11.03
N ALA A 95 -13.63 -0.76 -12.04
CA ALA A 95 -12.28 -0.58 -12.55
C ALA A 95 -12.31 -0.23 -14.04
N GLU A 96 -11.35 0.57 -14.48
CA GLU A 96 -11.29 1.19 -15.80
C GLU A 96 -9.86 1.23 -16.36
N LEU A 97 -9.77 1.32 -17.68
CA LEU A 97 -8.52 1.54 -18.41
C LEU A 97 -8.52 2.93 -19.05
N SER A 98 -7.43 3.67 -18.88
CA SER A 98 -7.23 4.98 -19.50
C SER A 98 -5.82 5.12 -20.06
N VAL A 99 -5.66 5.91 -21.13
CA VAL A 99 -4.37 6.18 -21.76
C VAL A 99 -4.03 7.65 -21.60
N HIS A 100 -2.83 7.92 -21.09
CA HIS A 100 -2.35 9.26 -20.82
C HIS A 100 -1.05 9.53 -21.56
N ASP A 101 -0.82 10.79 -21.91
CA ASP A 101 0.52 11.28 -22.22
C ASP A 101 1.38 11.19 -20.96
N ALA A 102 2.58 10.61 -21.08
CA ALA A 102 3.43 10.31 -19.93
C ALA A 102 3.88 11.57 -19.19
N ASP A 103 4.29 12.61 -19.91
CA ASP A 103 4.82 13.84 -19.31
C ASP A 103 3.70 14.63 -18.64
N MET A 104 2.54 14.76 -19.30
CA MET A 104 1.38 15.43 -18.70
C MET A 104 0.87 14.69 -17.47
N PHE A 105 0.79 13.36 -17.53
CA PHE A 105 0.34 12.55 -16.40
C PHE A 105 1.22 12.74 -15.17
N VAL A 106 2.55 12.66 -15.36
CA VAL A 106 3.54 12.89 -14.29
C VAL A 106 3.42 14.30 -13.72
N ALA A 107 3.24 15.30 -14.58
CA ALA A 107 3.08 16.68 -14.13
C ALA A 107 1.81 16.90 -13.31
N GLU A 108 0.67 16.31 -13.69
CA GLU A 108 -0.58 16.41 -12.93
C GLU A 108 -0.53 15.61 -11.62
N GLU A 109 0.11 14.44 -11.64
CA GLU A 109 0.37 13.66 -10.43
C GLU A 109 1.23 14.46 -9.44
N TRP A 110 2.30 15.08 -9.91
CA TRP A 110 3.14 15.97 -9.11
C TRP A 110 2.33 17.11 -8.48
N LYS A 111 1.51 17.81 -9.28
CA LYS A 111 0.64 18.89 -8.79
C LYS A 111 -0.35 18.38 -7.74
N THR A 112 -0.85 17.16 -7.90
CA THR A 112 -1.77 16.56 -6.94
C THR A 112 -1.05 16.33 -5.62
N PHE A 113 0.10 15.66 -5.61
CA PHE A 113 0.89 15.49 -4.40
C PHE A 113 1.29 16.83 -3.73
N ASP A 114 1.73 17.82 -4.52
CA ASP A 114 2.16 19.13 -4.02
C ASP A 114 1.00 19.94 -3.39
N ARG A 115 -0.21 19.77 -3.91
CA ARG A 115 -1.42 20.45 -3.39
C ARG A 115 -2.08 19.71 -2.24
N THR A 116 -1.90 18.39 -2.15
CA THR A 116 -2.48 17.61 -1.06
C THR A 116 -1.82 18.02 0.26
N ASN A 117 -2.64 18.41 1.23
CA ASN A 117 -2.19 18.75 2.57
C ASN A 117 -2.54 17.59 3.51
N PRO A 118 -1.58 17.01 4.26
CA PRO A 118 -1.86 15.94 5.22
C PRO A 118 -2.87 16.33 6.31
N GLY A 119 -3.15 17.62 6.47
CA GLY A 119 -3.99 18.16 7.51
C GLY A 119 -3.20 18.32 8.82
N ARG A 120 -3.70 19.17 9.70
CA ARG A 120 -3.15 19.36 11.06
C ARG A 120 -4.07 18.73 12.10
N LYS A 121 -3.58 18.61 13.34
CA LYS A 121 -4.39 18.12 14.46
C LYS A 121 -5.74 18.87 14.53
N GLY A 122 -6.84 18.13 14.44
CA GLY A 122 -8.20 18.65 14.48
C GLY A 122 -8.79 19.01 13.11
N GLU A 123 -8.01 18.90 12.04
CA GLU A 123 -8.47 19.05 10.66
C GLU A 123 -8.66 17.66 10.01
N PRO A 124 -9.48 17.55 8.94
CA PRO A 124 -9.52 16.34 8.13
C PRO A 124 -8.16 16.00 7.56
N HIS A 125 -7.86 14.71 7.44
CA HIS A 125 -6.71 14.25 6.66
C HIS A 125 -7.02 14.28 5.16
N ALA A 126 -6.00 14.14 4.31
CA ALA A 126 -6.17 14.03 2.86
C ALA A 126 -5.46 12.81 2.23
N PHE A 127 -5.20 11.76 3.03
CA PHE A 127 -4.57 10.52 2.54
C PHE A 127 -5.39 9.80 1.45
N ASP A 128 -6.71 9.97 1.47
CA ASP A 128 -7.67 9.49 0.47
C ASP A 128 -7.60 10.25 -0.87
N ALA A 129 -7.06 11.47 -0.87
CA ALA A 129 -6.85 12.26 -2.07
C ALA A 129 -5.49 11.99 -2.75
N LEU A 130 -4.65 11.12 -2.18
CA LEU A 130 -3.36 10.77 -2.79
C LEU A 130 -3.59 9.95 -4.09
N PRO A 131 -2.87 10.25 -5.19
CA PRO A 131 -2.95 9.47 -6.43
C PRO A 131 -2.71 7.97 -6.22
N TYR A 132 -1.82 7.64 -5.29
CA TYR A 132 -1.58 6.31 -4.76
C TYR A 132 -1.05 6.42 -3.34
N THR A 133 -1.27 5.37 -2.56
CA THR A 133 -0.74 5.16 -1.21
C THR A 133 0.48 4.24 -1.20
N TRP A 134 0.64 3.42 -2.24
CA TRP A 134 1.82 2.60 -2.47
C TRP A 134 2.06 2.37 -3.96
N GLN A 135 3.32 2.17 -4.33
CA GLN A 135 3.73 1.84 -5.70
C GLN A 135 5.02 1.02 -5.68
N LEU A 136 5.12 0.02 -6.55
CA LEU A 136 6.25 -0.90 -6.64
C LEU A 136 6.76 -0.98 -8.08
N ASP A 137 8.02 -0.61 -8.28
CA ASP A 137 8.75 -0.74 -9.55
C ASP A 137 9.65 -1.98 -9.53
N ARG A 138 9.21 -3.03 -10.22
CA ARG A 138 9.98 -4.28 -10.37
C ARG A 138 11.01 -4.24 -11.49
N LYS A 139 11.29 -3.05 -12.04
CA LYS A 139 12.08 -2.88 -13.27
C LYS A 139 11.50 -3.72 -14.42
N GLY A 140 10.17 -3.77 -14.45
CA GLY A 140 9.40 -4.45 -15.49
C GLY A 140 9.63 -3.82 -16.88
N PRO A 141 9.13 -4.46 -17.94
CA PRO A 141 9.26 -3.92 -19.28
C PRO A 141 8.64 -2.52 -19.38
N GLY A 142 9.28 -1.63 -20.13
CA GLY A 142 8.83 -0.25 -20.32
C GLY A 142 9.87 0.77 -19.86
N ASN A 143 9.44 2.03 -19.76
CA ASN A 143 10.24 3.09 -19.16
C ASN A 143 9.44 3.68 -18.01
N ALA A 144 9.79 3.31 -16.77
CA ALA A 144 9.26 4.00 -15.61
C ALA A 144 9.58 5.50 -15.74
N THR A 145 8.64 6.34 -15.35
CA THR A 145 8.79 7.79 -15.47
C THR A 145 9.98 8.23 -14.62
N ALA A 146 10.80 9.15 -15.15
CA ALA A 146 12.02 9.61 -14.49
C ALA A 146 11.77 10.27 -13.13
N TRP A 147 10.52 10.68 -12.88
CA TRP A 147 10.07 11.25 -11.62
C TRP A 147 9.01 10.38 -10.96
N THR A 148 9.11 10.29 -9.63
CA THR A 148 8.17 9.64 -8.71
C THR A 148 8.23 10.40 -7.39
N PHE A 149 7.11 10.51 -6.67
CA PHE A 149 7.04 11.34 -5.47
C PHE A 149 8.05 10.89 -4.39
N ASN A 150 8.74 11.85 -3.76
CA ASN A 150 9.83 11.61 -2.80
C ASN A 150 9.36 11.16 -1.41
N GLY A 151 8.12 10.66 -1.28
CA GLY A 151 7.64 9.95 -0.08
C GLY A 151 7.50 10.80 1.19
N THR A 152 7.57 12.12 1.13
CA THR A 152 7.48 13.00 2.31
C THR A 152 6.09 13.60 2.45
N PHE A 153 5.09 12.73 2.67
CA PHE A 153 3.76 13.13 3.10
C PHE A 153 3.60 12.77 4.58
N ILE A 154 4.01 13.66 5.47
CA ILE A 154 4.10 13.38 6.91
C ILE A 154 2.81 13.81 7.62
N ALA A 155 2.25 12.92 8.43
CA ALA A 155 1.02 13.14 9.18
C ALA A 155 1.17 14.27 10.21
N GLY A 156 0.25 15.23 10.22
CA GLY A 156 0.27 16.35 11.17
C GLY A 156 -0.15 15.97 12.62
N SER A 157 -0.56 14.73 12.86
CA SER A 157 -0.97 14.23 14.17
C SER A 157 -0.88 12.70 14.26
N TRP A 158 -0.96 12.16 15.49
CA TRP A 158 -0.99 10.71 15.70
C TRP A 158 -2.23 10.06 15.10
N ASP A 159 -3.39 10.71 15.18
CA ASP A 159 -4.64 10.18 14.61
C ASP A 159 -4.51 10.11 13.08
N HIS A 160 -3.93 11.14 12.46
CA HIS A 160 -3.62 11.13 11.04
C HIS A 160 -2.60 10.06 10.65
N ALA A 161 -1.60 9.79 11.50
CA ALA A 161 -0.62 8.74 11.25
C ALA A 161 -1.27 7.34 11.29
N VAL A 162 -2.19 7.13 12.24
CA VAL A 162 -3.01 5.90 12.28
C VAL A 162 -3.83 5.79 11.00
N THR A 163 -4.54 6.85 10.59
CA THR A 163 -5.38 6.79 9.39
C THR A 163 -4.58 6.59 8.10
N GLY A 164 -3.45 7.28 7.92
CA GLY A 164 -2.59 7.07 6.74
C GLY A 164 -2.13 5.62 6.63
N LEU A 165 -1.61 5.06 7.74
CA LEU A 165 -1.20 3.67 7.80
C LEU A 165 -2.37 2.71 7.58
N GLU A 166 -3.51 2.92 8.22
CA GLU A 166 -4.73 2.11 8.05
C GLU A 166 -5.16 2.04 6.58
N LEU A 167 -5.26 3.19 5.92
CA LEU A 167 -5.69 3.28 4.53
C LEU A 167 -4.70 2.60 3.57
N MET A 168 -3.40 2.75 3.81
CA MET A 168 -2.37 2.06 3.05
C MET A 168 -2.41 0.54 3.24
N LEU A 169 -2.55 0.06 4.49
CA LEU A 169 -2.65 -1.38 4.78
C LEU A 169 -3.95 -1.99 4.20
N ALA A 170 -5.05 -1.24 4.20
CA ALA A 170 -6.28 -1.65 3.55
C ALA A 170 -6.10 -1.80 2.03
N ALA A 171 -5.38 -0.86 1.40
CA ALA A 171 -5.03 -0.95 -0.02
C ALA A 171 -4.13 -2.17 -0.30
N TRP A 172 -3.18 -2.49 0.57
CA TRP A 172 -2.36 -3.71 0.42
C TRP A 172 -3.22 -4.97 0.45
N VAL A 173 -4.06 -5.14 1.47
CA VAL A 173 -4.92 -6.32 1.64
C VAL A 173 -5.82 -6.56 0.42
N GLU A 174 -6.34 -5.48 -0.16
CA GLU A 174 -7.21 -5.57 -1.33
C GLU A 174 -6.46 -5.77 -2.64
N GLN A 175 -5.36 -5.06 -2.86
CA GLN A 175 -4.83 -4.87 -4.21
C GLN A 175 -3.52 -5.62 -4.46
N TYR A 176 -2.66 -5.75 -3.44
CA TYR A 176 -1.36 -6.40 -3.58
C TYR A 176 -1.46 -7.88 -3.99
N PRO A 177 -2.39 -8.71 -3.44
CA PRO A 177 -2.47 -10.14 -3.79
C PRO A 177 -2.94 -10.41 -5.22
N VAL A 178 -3.52 -9.42 -5.88
CA VAL A 178 -3.89 -9.51 -7.30
C VAL A 178 -2.67 -9.21 -8.16
N GLN A 179 -1.93 -8.18 -7.76
CA GLN A 179 -0.85 -7.60 -8.54
C GLN A 179 0.46 -8.39 -8.45
N ALA A 180 0.74 -8.98 -7.28
CA ALA A 180 1.93 -9.77 -6.96
C ALA A 180 1.54 -11.04 -6.17
N PRO A 181 0.86 -12.00 -6.83
CA PRO A 181 0.34 -13.18 -6.15
C PRO A 181 1.47 -14.01 -5.51
N GLY A 182 1.35 -14.26 -4.19
CA GLY A 182 2.29 -15.07 -3.42
C GLY A 182 3.49 -14.33 -2.83
N ASP A 183 3.73 -13.09 -3.22
CA ASP A 183 4.83 -12.27 -2.68
C ASP A 183 4.44 -11.59 -1.37
N TRP A 184 5.42 -11.18 -0.57
CA TRP A 184 5.22 -10.38 0.64
C TRP A 184 5.48 -8.89 0.37
N ILE A 185 4.96 -8.01 1.22
CA ILE A 185 5.24 -6.56 1.22
C ILE A 185 5.39 -6.09 2.67
N GLY A 186 6.33 -5.19 2.95
CA GLY A 186 6.53 -4.71 4.30
C GLY A 186 7.52 -3.56 4.43
N PHE A 187 7.64 -3.09 5.66
CA PHE A 187 8.65 -2.13 6.07
C PHE A 187 8.98 -2.30 7.55
N ASN A 188 10.15 -1.82 7.93
CA ASN A 188 10.53 -1.69 9.32
C ASN A 188 10.29 -0.26 9.79
N LEU A 189 9.97 -0.11 11.07
CA LEU A 189 9.72 1.16 11.72
C LEU A 189 10.56 1.23 12.98
N TRP A 190 11.29 2.32 13.12
CA TRP A 190 12.02 2.65 14.35
C TRP A 190 11.70 4.08 14.78
N THR A 191 11.96 4.39 16.04
CA THR A 191 11.99 5.78 16.49
C THR A 191 13.42 6.31 16.34
N ALA A 192 13.61 7.56 15.90
CA ALA A 192 14.96 8.13 15.78
C ALA A 192 15.75 8.08 17.11
N ARG A 193 15.02 8.06 18.24
CA ARG A 193 15.57 8.00 19.60
C ARG A 193 15.82 6.57 20.09
N ASP A 194 15.36 5.55 19.37
CA ASP A 194 15.50 4.12 19.70
C ASP A 194 15.67 3.26 18.44
N TRP A 195 16.62 3.65 17.58
CA TRP A 195 16.92 2.98 16.30
C TRP A 195 17.32 1.50 16.43
N ARG A 196 17.53 0.97 17.65
CA ARG A 196 17.90 -0.44 17.85
C ARG A 196 16.71 -1.38 17.98
N ARG A 197 15.49 -0.83 18.04
CA ARG A 197 14.27 -1.59 18.23
C ARG A 197 13.37 -1.42 17.03
N ASP A 198 13.51 -2.34 16.09
CA ASP A 198 12.66 -2.38 14.91
C ASP A 198 11.30 -3.00 15.24
N MET A 199 10.29 -2.34 14.72
CA MET A 199 8.98 -2.91 14.48
C MET A 199 8.89 -3.28 13.01
N ILE A 200 8.31 -4.44 12.71
CA ILE A 200 8.09 -4.89 11.33
C ILE A 200 6.59 -4.85 11.08
N VAL A 201 6.17 -4.16 10.03
CA VAL A 201 4.79 -4.20 9.53
C VAL A 201 4.82 -4.89 8.17
N SER A 202 4.03 -5.92 8.01
CA SER A 202 4.06 -6.72 6.77
C SER A 202 2.70 -7.30 6.39
N TYR A 203 2.57 -7.59 5.10
CA TYR A 203 1.53 -8.43 4.53
C TYR A 203 2.17 -9.60 3.77
N THR A 204 1.78 -10.84 4.12
CA THR A 204 2.29 -12.09 3.52
C THR A 204 1.13 -13.03 3.17
N PRO A 205 0.72 -13.14 1.89
CA PRO A 205 -0.48 -13.88 1.46
C PRO A 205 -0.39 -15.40 1.65
N ALA A 206 0.80 -15.97 1.84
CA ALA A 206 0.97 -17.40 2.12
C ALA A 206 0.72 -17.77 3.60
N ASP A 207 0.55 -16.79 4.49
CA ASP A 207 0.32 -16.99 5.92
C ASP A 207 -1.18 -17.15 6.19
N HIS A 208 -1.80 -18.22 5.65
CA HIS A 208 -3.25 -18.48 5.60
C HIS A 208 -4.01 -18.16 6.90
N GLY A 209 -4.59 -16.97 6.99
CA GLY A 209 -5.34 -16.44 8.14
C GLY A 209 -4.56 -15.49 9.07
N ARG A 210 -3.36 -15.06 8.68
CA ARG A 210 -2.43 -14.19 9.42
C ARG A 210 -1.62 -13.30 8.48
N GLU A 211 -2.20 -12.95 7.33
CA GLU A 211 -1.49 -12.30 6.24
C GLU A 211 -0.98 -10.93 6.66
N LEU A 212 -1.80 -10.12 7.33
CA LEU A 212 -1.40 -8.81 7.82
C LEU A 212 -0.88 -8.89 9.26
N ALA A 213 0.32 -8.38 9.51
CA ALA A 213 0.95 -8.47 10.82
C ALA A 213 1.78 -7.25 11.20
N VAL A 214 1.94 -7.07 12.51
CA VAL A 214 2.98 -6.25 13.10
C VAL A 214 3.76 -7.08 14.12
N GLY A 215 5.09 -6.91 14.11
CA GLY A 215 6.00 -7.51 15.07
C GLY A 215 6.89 -6.46 15.72
N ILE A 216 7.28 -6.64 16.98
CA ILE A 216 8.31 -5.84 17.63
C ILE A 216 9.33 -6.75 18.29
N HIS A 217 10.61 -6.43 18.09
CA HIS A 217 11.68 -7.10 18.79
C HIS A 217 11.77 -6.57 20.22
N ASP A 218 11.63 -7.44 21.21
CA ASP A 218 11.66 -7.08 22.63
C ASP A 218 12.96 -7.52 23.31
N ARG A 219 14.07 -7.35 22.58
CA ARG A 219 15.40 -7.78 23.01
C ARG A 219 15.85 -7.04 24.26
N GLY A 220 16.43 -7.79 25.19
CA GLY A 220 17.10 -7.25 26.38
C GLY A 220 16.23 -7.25 27.64
N SER A 221 14.92 -7.46 27.49
CA SER A 221 14.01 -7.55 28.62
C SER A 221 13.70 -8.99 29.02
N GLU A 222 13.67 -9.23 30.33
CA GLU A 222 13.20 -10.49 30.91
C GLU A 222 11.70 -10.70 30.64
N GLN A 223 11.34 -11.85 30.07
CA GLN A 223 9.96 -12.17 29.68
C GLN A 223 9.16 -12.78 30.85
N THR A 224 9.08 -12.03 31.96
CA THR A 224 8.32 -12.41 33.15
C THR A 224 6.81 -12.55 32.84
N ALA A 225 6.08 -13.30 33.67
CA ALA A 225 4.64 -13.47 33.51
C ALA A 225 3.88 -12.12 33.52
N GLU A 226 4.35 -11.17 34.34
CA GLU A 226 3.80 -9.81 34.39
C GLU A 226 4.01 -9.05 33.08
N ARG A 227 5.23 -9.10 32.51
CA ARG A 227 5.52 -8.48 31.21
C ARG A 227 4.67 -9.08 30.10
N GLN A 228 4.55 -10.41 30.06
CA GLN A 228 3.71 -11.08 29.08
C GLN A 228 2.24 -10.66 29.21
N ALA A 229 1.73 -10.47 30.44
CA ALA A 229 0.38 -9.96 30.67
C ALA A 229 0.23 -8.51 30.15
N GLN A 230 1.20 -7.63 30.45
CA GLN A 230 1.22 -6.25 29.96
C GLN A 230 1.26 -6.19 28.42
N MET A 231 2.08 -7.04 27.77
CA MET A 231 2.14 -7.09 26.30
C MET A 231 0.81 -7.54 25.70
N ARG A 232 0.15 -8.55 26.30
CA ARG A 232 -1.19 -8.99 25.87
C ARG A 232 -2.27 -7.93 26.04
N GLU A 233 -2.26 -7.21 27.16
CA GLU A 233 -3.18 -6.09 27.41
C GLU A 233 -3.01 -4.96 26.37
N ARG A 234 -1.77 -4.76 25.90
CA ARG A 234 -1.45 -3.79 24.85
C ARG A 234 -1.79 -4.27 23.43
N GLY A 235 -2.29 -5.50 23.27
CA GLY A 235 -2.68 -6.05 21.97
C GLY A 235 -1.65 -6.97 21.30
N TRP A 236 -0.57 -7.35 21.99
CA TRP A 236 0.43 -8.31 21.49
C TRP A 236 0.06 -9.75 21.84
N HIS A 237 -0.08 -10.64 20.85
CA HIS A 237 -0.64 -11.96 21.10
C HIS A 237 0.36 -13.12 21.10
N THR A 238 1.35 -13.09 20.20
CA THR A 238 2.31 -14.18 20.03
C THR A 238 3.70 -13.73 20.44
N LEU A 239 4.38 -14.50 21.29
CA LEU A 239 5.81 -14.35 21.56
C LEU A 239 6.56 -15.50 20.88
N THR A 240 7.56 -15.17 20.07
CA THR A 240 8.44 -16.18 19.44
C THR A 240 9.66 -16.49 20.29
N ASP A 241 10.33 -17.60 19.99
CA ASP A 241 11.58 -18.02 20.65
C ASP A 241 12.72 -17.01 20.47
N HIS A 242 12.60 -16.09 19.52
CA HIS A 242 13.55 -15.01 19.25
C HIS A 242 13.15 -13.68 19.89
N GLN A 243 12.29 -13.70 20.91
CA GLN A 243 11.81 -12.51 21.63
C GLN A 243 11.07 -11.49 20.74
N TRP A 244 10.42 -11.96 19.68
CA TRP A 244 9.51 -11.12 18.90
C TRP A 244 8.10 -11.26 19.44
N TRP A 245 7.50 -10.12 19.81
CA TRP A 245 6.06 -10.04 19.99
C TRP A 245 5.41 -9.76 18.64
N ARG A 246 4.35 -10.49 18.31
CA ARG A 246 3.64 -10.38 17.04
C ARG A 246 2.13 -10.40 17.26
N THR A 247 1.46 -9.55 16.51
CA THR A 247 0.01 -9.61 16.28
C THR A 247 -0.21 -9.73 14.78
N ALA A 248 -1.04 -10.70 14.40
CA ALA A 248 -1.36 -10.99 13.01
C ALA A 248 -2.84 -11.27 12.90
N VAL A 249 -3.44 -10.78 11.82
CA VAL A 249 -4.88 -10.86 11.55
C VAL A 249 -5.10 -11.40 10.14
N PRO A 250 -6.20 -12.13 9.91
CA PRO A 250 -6.53 -12.59 8.59
C PRO A 250 -6.89 -11.40 7.69
N GLU A 251 -6.58 -11.49 6.41
CA GLU A 251 -6.99 -10.51 5.40
C GLU A 251 -8.52 -10.32 5.29
N THR A 252 -9.29 -11.30 5.78
CA THR A 252 -10.75 -11.27 5.82
C THR A 252 -11.31 -10.42 6.96
N ASP A 253 -10.47 -10.01 7.91
CA ASP A 253 -10.88 -9.11 8.99
C ASP A 253 -11.08 -7.67 8.46
N PRO A 254 -12.30 -7.13 8.50
CA PRO A 254 -12.56 -5.76 8.03
C PRO A 254 -11.81 -4.72 8.87
N ASP A 255 -11.58 -4.98 10.16
CA ASP A 255 -10.94 -4.05 11.10
C ASP A 255 -9.42 -4.27 11.21
N GLY A 256 -8.91 -5.33 10.58
CA GLY A 256 -7.50 -5.72 10.62
C GLY A 256 -6.51 -4.59 10.30
N PRO A 257 -6.64 -3.86 9.18
CA PRO A 257 -5.77 -2.73 8.85
C PRO A 257 -5.71 -1.67 9.94
N ARG A 258 -6.88 -1.32 10.51
CA ARG A 258 -6.99 -0.33 11.57
C ARG A 258 -6.34 -0.82 12.87
N MET A 259 -6.63 -2.06 13.27
CA MET A 259 -6.05 -2.66 14.47
C MET A 259 -4.52 -2.67 14.41
N ILE A 260 -3.95 -3.06 13.26
CA ILE A 260 -2.51 -3.10 13.05
C ILE A 260 -1.93 -1.68 13.05
N ALA A 261 -2.59 -0.71 12.43
CA ALA A 261 -2.16 0.68 12.45
C ALA A 261 -2.17 1.29 13.86
N GLU A 262 -3.26 1.09 14.61
CA GLU A 262 -3.41 1.57 15.99
C GLU A 262 -2.34 0.96 16.92
N LEU A 263 -2.13 -0.36 16.84
CA LEU A 263 -1.09 -1.04 17.62
C LEU A 263 0.31 -0.52 17.25
N THR A 264 0.58 -0.32 15.96
CA THR A 264 1.86 0.17 15.46
C THR A 264 2.19 1.55 16.04
N ILE A 265 1.25 2.49 15.92
CA ILE A 265 1.43 3.86 16.39
C ILE A 265 1.41 3.94 17.93
N ALA A 266 0.57 3.15 18.60
CA ALA A 266 0.53 3.10 20.06
C ALA A 266 1.87 2.63 20.64
N GLU A 267 2.49 1.59 20.07
CA GLU A 267 3.78 1.08 20.53
C GLU A 267 4.88 2.15 20.45
N CYS A 268 4.93 2.92 19.36
CA CYS A 268 5.87 4.02 19.18
C CYS A 268 5.71 5.17 20.19
N ARG A 269 4.55 5.26 20.86
CA ARG A 269 4.23 6.30 21.85
C ARG A 269 4.50 5.86 23.30
N VAL A 270 4.56 4.55 23.55
CA VAL A 270 4.69 4.01 24.91
C VAL A 270 6.14 4.14 25.39
N PRO A 271 6.39 4.61 26.62
CA PRO A 271 7.73 4.52 27.21
C PRO A 271 8.08 3.05 27.40
N SER A 272 9.17 2.56 26.78
CA SER A 272 9.69 1.25 27.15
C SER A 272 10.10 1.27 28.63
N ALA A 273 9.82 0.19 29.35
CA ALA A 273 10.15 0.09 30.78
C ALA A 273 11.66 0.31 31.05
N GLU A 274 12.51 -0.01 30.07
CA GLU A 274 13.96 0.19 30.10
C GLU A 274 14.39 1.61 29.72
N CYS A 275 13.56 2.42 29.04
CA CYS A 275 13.94 3.76 28.59
C CYS A 275 12.77 4.76 28.58
N ARG A 276 12.49 5.35 29.74
CA ARG A 276 11.51 6.44 29.91
C ARG A 276 11.79 7.70 29.06
N ALA A 277 12.97 7.85 28.47
CA ALA A 277 13.41 9.05 27.75
C ALA A 277 13.18 9.04 26.21
N ARG A 278 12.60 7.96 25.65
CA ARG A 278 12.68 7.69 24.19
C ARG A 278 11.35 7.72 23.43
N LYS A 279 10.29 8.29 24.03
CA LYS A 279 8.98 8.42 23.37
C LYS A 279 9.09 9.27 22.10
N ALA A 280 8.53 8.79 21.00
CA ALA A 280 8.16 9.68 19.91
C ALA A 280 7.04 10.60 20.39
N THR A 281 7.20 11.89 20.15
CA THR A 281 6.28 12.95 20.57
C THR A 281 5.37 13.40 19.42
N CYS A 282 5.85 13.23 18.19
CA CYS A 282 5.09 13.41 16.95
C CYS A 282 5.48 12.36 15.88
N PRO A 283 4.65 12.16 14.85
CA PRO A 283 4.94 11.26 13.73
C PRO A 283 6.30 11.53 13.05
N ASP A 284 6.75 12.80 12.99
CA ASP A 284 8.02 13.23 12.41
C ASP A 284 9.26 12.65 13.10
N GLU A 285 9.12 12.02 14.27
CA GLU A 285 10.22 11.35 14.98
C GLU A 285 10.33 9.85 14.65
N LEU A 286 9.37 9.31 13.90
CA LEU A 286 9.38 7.96 13.39
C LEU A 286 10.10 7.90 12.05
N ARG A 287 10.65 6.74 11.72
CA ARG A 287 11.34 6.53 10.45
C ARG A 287 11.02 5.13 9.95
N ALA A 288 10.41 5.04 8.78
CA ALA A 288 10.25 3.77 8.09
C ALA A 288 11.49 3.46 7.25
N HIS A 289 11.97 2.23 7.30
CA HIS A 289 13.17 1.79 6.59
C HIS A 289 12.98 0.35 6.11
N ASP A 290 13.93 -0.16 5.34
CA ASP A 290 13.88 -1.52 4.78
C ASP A 290 12.55 -1.80 4.04
N ILE A 291 12.05 -0.77 3.36
CA ILE A 291 10.79 -0.80 2.62
C ILE A 291 10.98 -1.70 1.41
N SER A 292 10.27 -2.82 1.38
CA SER A 292 10.58 -3.90 0.45
C SER A 292 9.39 -4.81 0.18
N ALA A 293 9.45 -5.55 -0.91
CA ALA A 293 8.38 -6.45 -1.32
C ALA A 293 8.91 -7.61 -2.17
N GLY A 294 9.05 -8.81 -1.60
CA GLY A 294 9.28 -10.07 -2.33
C GLY A 294 10.62 -10.20 -3.07
N ASP A 295 10.81 -9.33 -4.05
CA ASP A 295 11.92 -9.21 -4.98
C ASP A 295 12.72 -7.91 -4.78
N ASN A 296 13.69 -7.65 -5.66
CA ASN A 296 14.54 -6.45 -5.65
C ASN A 296 13.85 -5.22 -6.27
N GLY A 297 12.52 -5.13 -6.18
CA GLY A 297 11.77 -3.98 -6.67
C GLY A 297 11.90 -2.75 -5.77
N ASP A 298 11.79 -1.55 -6.34
CA ASP A 298 11.76 -0.31 -5.58
C ASP A 298 10.33 -0.06 -5.09
N LEU A 299 10.10 -0.18 -3.78
CA LEU A 299 8.81 0.06 -3.14
C LEU A 299 8.71 1.47 -2.55
N TRP A 300 7.58 2.13 -2.79
CA TRP A 300 7.27 3.47 -2.29
C TRP A 300 5.95 3.46 -1.54
N LEU A 301 5.94 4.07 -0.35
CA LEU A 301 4.81 4.09 0.58
C LEU A 301 4.33 5.52 0.82
N THR A 302 3.75 6.14 -0.21
CA THR A 302 3.32 7.55 -0.20
C THR A 302 2.18 7.83 0.78
N GLY A 303 1.35 6.82 1.07
CA GLY A 303 0.26 6.91 2.03
C GLY A 303 0.67 6.67 3.48
N LEU A 304 1.94 6.31 3.74
CA LEU A 304 2.40 5.90 5.06
C LEU A 304 2.22 6.97 6.14
N GLY A 305 2.30 8.26 5.78
CA GLY A 305 2.18 9.34 6.76
C GLY A 305 3.41 9.54 7.63
N LEU A 306 4.52 8.83 7.37
CA LEU A 306 5.73 8.84 8.19
C LEU A 306 6.97 9.10 7.33
N PRO A 307 8.03 9.72 7.88
CA PRO A 307 9.29 9.89 7.16
C PRO A 307 9.97 8.55 6.86
N THR A 308 10.69 8.44 5.75
CA THR A 308 11.41 7.23 5.34
C THR A 308 12.94 7.38 5.49
N HIS A 309 13.67 6.26 5.59
CA HIS A 309 15.13 6.19 5.62
C HIS A 309 15.65 5.04 4.73
N PRO A 310 16.63 5.31 3.82
CA PRO A 310 17.13 6.63 3.45
C PRO A 310 16.00 7.50 2.88
N SER A 311 16.14 8.81 3.02
CA SER A 311 15.19 9.71 2.34
C SER A 311 15.39 9.53 0.84
N ARG A 312 14.32 9.43 0.06
CA ARG A 312 14.47 9.30 -1.40
C ARG A 312 15.20 10.54 -1.96
N GLY A 313 16.29 10.30 -2.69
CA GLY A 313 17.18 11.35 -3.21
C GLY A 313 18.52 11.47 -2.49
N GLU A 314 18.73 10.77 -1.37
CA GLU A 314 20.06 10.69 -0.69
C GLU A 314 21.05 9.72 -1.38
N HIS A 315 20.62 9.08 -2.48
CA HIS A 315 21.44 8.19 -3.32
C HIS A 315 21.73 8.75 -4.72
N PHE A 316 21.74 10.08 -4.88
CA PHE A 316 22.28 10.75 -6.07
C PHE A 316 23.35 11.77 -5.69
#